data_AF-A0A2E7VZR2-F1
#
_entry.id   AF-A0A2E7VZR2-F1
#
_cell.length_a   1.000
_cell.length_b   1.000
_cell.length_c   1.000
_cell.angle_alpha   90.00
_cell.angle_beta   90.00
_cell.angle_gamma   90.00
#
_symmetry.space_group_name_H-M   'P 1'
#
loop_
_entity.id
_entity.type
_entity.pdbx_description
1 polymer ?
#
loop_
_entity_poly.entity_id
_entity_poly.type
_entity_poly.pdbx_seq_one_letter_code
_entity_poly.pdbx_strand_id
1 'polypeptide(L)'
;MTINFIFLLILLSALFHATWSAIIKSSSNPLSLMGITSLMEIIIFIPLTFYVPFPTLEIWFFLLATVIIHVLYRLNVIYSYKYGDLSFVYPIARGGSSLLIALFSIVFLSTSINTYGFGGIII
;
A
#
# COMPACT_ATOMS: atom_id res chain seq x y z
N MET A 1 21.01 1.54 -12.46
CA MET A 1 20.56 0.46 -11.55
C MET A 1 20.30 -0.78 -12.40
N THR A 2 20.89 -1.94 -12.09
CA THR A 2 20.75 -3.14 -12.94
C THR A 2 19.38 -3.81 -12.74
N ILE A 3 18.88 -4.52 -13.75
CA ILE A 3 17.59 -5.24 -13.69
C ILE A 3 17.54 -6.22 -12.51
N ASN A 4 18.66 -6.92 -12.24
CA ASN A 4 18.79 -7.87 -11.13
C ASN A 4 18.63 -7.20 -9.77
N PHE A 5 19.19 -6.00 -9.61
CA PHE A 5 19.08 -5.26 -8.35
C PHE A 5 17.64 -4.77 -8.11
N ILE A 6 16.96 -4.28 -9.15
CA ILE A 6 15.54 -3.91 -9.07
C ILE A 6 14.70 -5.12 -8.67
N PHE A 7 14.94 -6.26 -9.31
CA PHE A 7 14.23 -7.51 -9.01
C PHE A 7 14.40 -7.94 -7.55
N LEU A 8 15.62 -7.87 -7.01
CA LEU A 8 15.89 -8.16 -5.60
C LEU A 8 15.14 -7.22 -4.65
N LEU A 9 15.10 -5.91 -4.95
CA LEU A 9 14.34 -4.95 -4.14
C LEU A 9 12.83 -5.24 -4.15
N ILE A 10 12.28 -5.65 -5.30
CA ILE A 10 10.87 -6.03 -5.42
C ILE A 10 10.57 -7.26 -4.57
N LEU A 11 11.41 -8.30 -4.64
CA LEU A 11 11.24 -9.51 -3.81
C LEU A 11 11.35 -9.20 -2.32
N LEU A 12 12.29 -8.34 -1.92
CA LEU A 12 12.43 -7.93 -0.53
C LEU A 12 11.22 -7.14 -0.04
N SER A 13 10.69 -6.24 -0.88
CA SER A 13 9.45 -5.50 -0.60
C SER A 13 8.27 -6.46 -0.41
N ALA A 14 8.11 -7.45 -1.31
CA ALA A 14 7.07 -8.45 -1.20
C ALA A 14 7.19 -9.29 0.08
N LEU A 15 8.41 -9.68 0.46
CA LEU A 15 8.69 -10.40 1.70
C LEU A 15 8.28 -9.58 2.93
N PHE A 16 8.71 -8.32 3.02
CA PHE A 16 8.34 -7.45 4.14
C PHE A 16 6.83 -7.21 4.20
N HIS A 17 6.19 -7.07 3.04
CA HIS A 17 4.76 -6.86 2.97
C HIS A 17 3.95 -8.08 3.46
N ALA A 18 4.34 -9.28 3.01
CA ALA A 18 3.75 -10.54 3.47
C ALA A 18 3.99 -10.75 4.98
N THR A 19 5.21 -10.47 5.44
CA THR A 19 5.60 -10.59 6.86
C THR A 19 4.78 -9.64 7.73
N TRP A 20 4.68 -8.36 7.37
CA TRP A 20 3.86 -7.40 8.08
C TRP A 20 2.40 -7.85 8.17
N SER A 21 1.84 -8.33 7.04
CA SER A 21 0.45 -8.81 6.99
C SER A 21 0.23 -10.01 7.92
N ALA A 22 1.17 -10.95 7.97
CA ALA A 22 1.12 -12.10 8.87
C ALA A 22 1.18 -11.68 10.35
N ILE A 23 2.07 -10.74 10.72
CA ILE A 23 2.19 -10.24 12.09
C ILE A 23 0.90 -9.51 12.51
N ILE A 24 0.29 -8.70 11.63
CA ILE A 24 -0.97 -8.02 11.93
C ILE A 24 -2.10 -9.04 12.18
N LYS A 25 -2.21 -10.06 11.31
CA LYS A 25 -3.24 -11.11 11.45
C LYS A 25 -3.08 -11.92 12.74
N SER A 26 -1.84 -12.20 13.17
CA SER A 26 -1.57 -12.99 14.39
C SER A 26 -1.56 -12.17 15.68
N SER A 27 -1.63 -10.84 15.59
CA SER A 27 -1.60 -9.95 16.75
C SER A 27 -2.89 -10.01 17.57
N SER A 28 -2.76 -10.02 18.90
CA SER A 28 -3.88 -9.83 19.82
C SER A 28 -4.38 -8.37 19.88
N ASN A 29 -3.53 -7.40 19.48
CA ASN A 29 -3.88 -5.99 19.40
C ASN A 29 -3.31 -5.37 18.11
N PRO A 30 -3.92 -5.65 16.95
CA PRO A 30 -3.42 -5.20 15.66
C PRO A 30 -3.46 -3.67 15.49
N LEU A 31 -4.37 -2.98 16.19
CA LEU A 31 -4.45 -1.51 16.14
C LEU A 31 -3.22 -0.86 16.78
N SER A 32 -2.80 -1.35 17.96
CA SER A 32 -1.58 -0.89 18.62
C SER A 32 -0.35 -1.16 17.74
N LEU A 33 -0.29 -2.35 17.13
CA LEU A 33 0.81 -2.71 16.23
C LEU A 33 0.88 -1.77 15.01
N MET A 34 -0.25 -1.40 14.42
CA MET A 34 -0.30 -0.40 13.35
C MET A 34 0.17 0.99 13.82
N GLY A 35 -0.18 1.38 15.05
CA GLY A 35 0.32 2.60 15.67
C GLY A 35 1.84 2.60 15.80
N ILE A 36 2.42 1.51 16.29
CA ILE A 36 3.88 1.34 16.41
C ILE A 36 4.54 1.41 15.04
N THR A 37 4.02 0.72 14.02
CA THR A 37 4.60 0.80 12.67
C THR A 37 4.53 2.23 12.10
N SER A 38 3.45 2.95 12.38
CA SER A 38 3.28 4.34 11.93
C SER A 38 4.28 5.28 12.65
N LEU A 39 4.54 5.07 13.94
CA LEU A 39 5.57 5.83 14.67
C LEU A 39 6.97 5.56 14.13
N MET A 40 7.28 4.32 13.77
CA MET A 40 8.56 3.97 13.15
C MET A 40 8.71 4.61 11.77
N GLU A 41 7.64 4.60 10.96
CA GLU A 41 7.59 5.33 9.69
C GLU A 41 7.89 6.82 9.91
N ILE A 42 7.26 7.46 10.90
CA ILE A 42 7.52 8.87 11.22
C ILE A 42 8.99 9.11 11.58
N ILE A 43 9.58 8.29 12.46
CA ILE A 43 10.99 8.44 12.89
C ILE A 43 11.94 8.30 11.70
N ILE A 44 11.69 7.33 10.81
CA ILE A 44 12.55 7.05 9.66
C ILE A 44 12.40 8.13 8.58
N PHE A 45 11.18 8.59 8.31
CA PHE A 45 10.88 9.44 7.16
C PHE A 45 10.83 10.94 7.47
N ILE A 46 10.61 11.38 8.72
CA ILE A 46 10.71 12.81 9.09
C ILE A 46 12.03 13.45 8.64
N PRO A 47 13.20 12.84 8.88
CA PRO A 47 14.47 13.45 8.47
C PRO A 47 14.55 13.72 6.97
N LEU A 48 13.89 12.90 6.15
CA LEU A 48 13.87 13.06 4.70
C LEU A 48 13.03 14.26 4.25
N THR A 49 12.05 14.69 5.07
CA THR A 49 11.21 15.87 4.75
C THR A 49 11.99 17.19 4.75
N PHE A 50 13.13 17.26 5.45
CA PHE A 50 13.99 18.45 5.45
C PHE A 50 14.77 18.65 4.14
N TYR A 51 14.78 17.66 3.24
CA TYR A 51 15.45 17.73 1.94
C TYR A 51 14.51 18.16 0.80
N VAL A 52 13.23 18.38 1.09
CA VAL A 52 12.23 18.82 0.10
C VAL A 52 11.64 20.19 0.50
N PRO A 53 11.15 20.99 -0.47
CA PRO A 53 10.50 22.25 -0.17
C PRO A 53 9.27 22.05 0.74
N PHE A 54 8.99 23.06 1.57
CA PHE A 54 7.78 23.04 2.38
C PHE A 54 6.53 23.00 1.48
N PRO A 55 5.50 22.18 1.78
CA PRO A 55 4.36 22.01 0.90
C PRO A 55 3.54 23.30 0.73
N THR A 56 3.11 23.58 -0.50
CA THR A 56 2.10 24.61 -0.78
C THR A 56 0.73 24.21 -0.21
N LEU A 57 -0.20 25.16 -0.07
CA LEU A 57 -1.53 24.91 0.48
C LEU A 57 -2.31 23.81 -0.27
N GLU A 58 -2.14 23.73 -1.60
CA GLU A 58 -2.76 22.70 -2.44
C GLU A 58 -2.24 21.29 -2.10
N ILE A 59 -0.94 21.15 -1.81
CA ILE A 59 -0.34 19.86 -1.45
C ILE A 59 -0.89 19.39 -0.10
N TRP A 60 -1.17 20.30 0.84
CA TRP A 60 -1.78 19.95 2.13
C TRP A 60 -3.14 19.27 1.99
N PHE A 61 -3.94 19.66 0.99
CA PHE A 61 -5.19 18.96 0.68
C PHE A 61 -4.95 17.48 0.33
N PHE A 62 -3.99 17.21 -0.56
CA PHE A 62 -3.63 15.83 -0.94
C PHE A 62 -3.02 15.05 0.22
N LEU A 63 -2.20 15.69 1.06
CA LEU A 63 -1.65 15.06 2.27
C LEU A 63 -2.77 14.64 3.23
N LEU A 64 -3.73 15.52 3.52
CA LEU A 64 -4.86 15.21 4.39
C LEU A 64 -5.75 14.10 3.80
N ALA A 65 -6.05 14.17 2.50
CA ALA A 65 -6.80 13.13 1.82
C ALA A 65 -6.09 11.77 1.90
N THR A 66 -4.77 11.76 1.69
CA THR A 66 -3.92 10.57 1.80
C THR A 66 -3.98 9.99 3.22
N VAL A 67 -3.86 10.83 4.26
CA VAL A 67 -3.95 10.38 5.66
C VAL A 67 -5.29 9.71 5.93
N ILE A 68 -6.41 10.33 5.52
CA ILE A 68 -7.75 9.77 5.73
C ILE A 68 -7.89 8.42 5.02
N ILE A 69 -7.52 8.34 3.74
CA ILE A 69 -7.60 7.11 2.95
C ILE A 69 -6.74 6.01 3.57
N HIS A 70 -5.51 6.33 3.99
CA HIS A 70 -4.61 5.34 4.60
C HIS A 70 -5.10 4.85 5.97
N VAL A 71 -5.70 5.72 6.79
CA VAL A 71 -6.31 5.32 8.07
C VAL A 71 -7.48 4.37 7.81
N LEU A 72 -8.37 4.71 6.89
CA LEU A 72 -9.49 3.86 6.50
C LEU A 72 -9.00 2.51 5.94
N TYR A 73 -7.99 2.52 5.08
CA TYR A 73 -7.36 1.30 4.57
C TYR A 73 -6.81 0.42 5.71
N ARG A 74 -6.04 1.00 6.63
CA ARG A 74 -5.46 0.28 7.78
C ARG A 74 -6.56 -0.35 8.66
N LEU A 75 -7.64 0.38 8.94
CA LEU A 75 -8.79 -0.15 9.68
C LEU A 75 -9.48 -1.30 8.95
N ASN A 76 -9.67 -1.19 7.62
CA ASN A 76 -10.22 -2.27 6.80
C ASN A 76 -9.33 -3.51 6.79
N VAL A 77 -8.01 -3.35 6.77
CA VAL A 77 -7.07 -4.48 6.91
C VAL A 77 -7.28 -5.20 8.23
N ILE A 78 -7.33 -4.48 9.35
CA ILE A 78 -7.61 -5.09 10.68
C ILE A 78 -8.93 -5.85 10.64
N TYR A 79 -9.99 -5.21 10.14
CA TYR A 79 -11.32 -5.80 10.09
C TYR A 79 -11.36 -7.06 9.22
N SER A 80 -10.79 -7.00 8.02
CA SER A 80 -10.76 -8.13 7.08
C SER A 80 -9.97 -9.32 7.63
N TYR A 81 -8.81 -9.09 8.26
CA TYR A 81 -8.05 -10.15 8.93
C TYR A 81 -8.72 -10.69 10.19
N LYS A 82 -9.64 -9.96 10.82
CA LYS A 82 -10.41 -10.50 11.93
C LYS A 82 -11.38 -11.60 11.49
N TYR A 83 -11.97 -11.47 10.29
CA TYR A 83 -13.05 -12.35 9.82
C TYR A 83 -12.68 -13.28 8.66
N GLY A 84 -11.52 -13.09 8.02
CA GLY A 84 -11.07 -13.92 6.91
C GLY A 84 -9.64 -14.41 7.09
N ASP A 85 -9.33 -15.56 6.47
CA ASP A 85 -7.98 -16.10 6.44
C ASP A 85 -7.06 -15.23 5.59
N LEU A 86 -5.79 -15.14 6.02
CA LEU A 86 -4.80 -14.33 5.32
C LEU A 86 -4.64 -14.79 3.86
N SER A 87 -4.64 -16.11 3.61
CA SER A 87 -4.53 -16.70 2.27
C SER A 87 -5.68 -16.36 1.34
N PHE A 88 -6.83 -15.91 1.85
CA PHE A 88 -8.00 -15.52 1.06
C PHE A 88 -8.13 -14.00 0.95
N VAL A 89 -8.06 -13.31 2.09
CA VAL A 89 -8.20 -11.84 2.15
C VAL A 89 -7.06 -11.15 1.42
N TYR A 90 -5.83 -11.66 1.55
CA TYR A 90 -4.66 -10.99 0.99
C TYR A 90 -4.66 -10.96 -0.55
N PRO A 91 -4.89 -12.08 -1.27
CA PRO A 91 -5.04 -12.03 -2.72
C PRO A 91 -6.17 -11.12 -3.20
N ILE A 92 -7.32 -11.11 -2.52
CA ILE A 92 -8.45 -10.24 -2.90
C ILE A 92 -8.07 -8.77 -2.75
N ALA A 93 -7.50 -8.39 -1.60
CA ALA A 93 -7.09 -7.00 -1.36
C ALA A 93 -6.01 -6.53 -2.37
N ARG A 94 -5.07 -7.40 -2.73
CA ARG A 94 -3.95 -7.07 -3.62
C ARG A 94 -4.33 -7.13 -5.10
N GLY A 95 -4.95 -8.22 -5.55
CA GLY A 95 -5.41 -8.37 -6.93
C GLY A 95 -6.53 -7.39 -7.26
N GLY A 96 -7.48 -7.22 -6.33
CA GLY A 96 -8.59 -6.28 -6.49
C GLY A 96 -8.14 -4.82 -6.60
N SER A 97 -7.14 -4.40 -5.80
CA SER A 97 -6.59 -3.04 -5.91
C SER A 97 -5.89 -2.79 -7.24
N SER A 98 -5.15 -3.75 -7.79
CA SER A 98 -4.55 -3.65 -9.13
C SER A 98 -5.61 -3.47 -10.21
N LEU A 99 -6.68 -4.25 -10.18
CA LEU A 99 -7.80 -4.13 -11.13
C LEU A 99 -8.50 -2.77 -10.99
N LEU A 100 -8.81 -2.34 -9.77
CA LEU A 100 -9.46 -1.05 -9.51
C LEU A 100 -8.63 0.13 -10.02
N ILE A 101 -7.32 0.11 -9.79
CA ILE A 101 -6.40 1.14 -10.29
C ILE A 101 -6.32 1.14 -11.82
N ALA A 102 -6.32 -0.03 -12.46
CA ALA A 102 -6.34 -0.14 -13.91
C ALA A 102 -7.63 0.48 -14.50
N LEU A 103 -8.79 0.15 -13.92
CA LEU A 103 -10.08 0.73 -14.33
C LEU A 103 -10.10 2.25 -14.11
N PHE A 104 -9.65 2.71 -12.94
CA PHE A 104 -9.56 4.14 -12.64
C PHE A 104 -8.67 4.88 -13.65
N SER A 105 -7.54 4.29 -14.01
CA SER A 105 -6.58 4.88 -14.96
C SER A 105 -7.18 5.01 -16.38
N ILE A 106 -7.93 4.01 -16.83
CA ILE A 106 -8.63 4.06 -18.12
C ILE A 106 -9.73 5.12 -18.11
N VAL A 107 -10.55 5.16 -17.06
CA VAL A 107 -11.74 6.03 -16.99
C VAL A 107 -11.39 7.49 -16.72
N PHE A 108 -10.50 7.75 -15.76
CA PHE A 108 -10.25 9.10 -15.25
C PHE A 108 -8.93 9.70 -15.75
N LEU A 109 -7.91 8.88 -15.99
CA LEU A 109 -6.59 9.36 -16.47
C LEU A 109 -6.44 9.25 -17.99
N SER A 110 -7.44 8.73 -18.71
CA SER A 110 -7.42 8.52 -20.16
C SER A 110 -6.17 7.78 -20.65
N THR A 111 -5.62 6.88 -19.82
CA THR A 111 -4.41 6.11 -20.15
C THR A 111 -4.79 4.80 -20.81
N SER A 112 -4.13 4.48 -21.93
CA SER A 112 -4.33 3.21 -22.65
C SER A 112 -3.45 2.11 -22.07
N ILE A 113 -4.06 1.02 -21.63
CA ILE A 113 -3.36 -0.21 -21.21
C ILE A 113 -3.36 -1.18 -22.40
N ASN A 114 -2.18 -1.69 -22.80
CA ASN A 114 -2.10 -2.66 -23.89
C ASN A 114 -2.67 -4.02 -23.47
N THR A 115 -2.95 -4.88 -24.45
CA THR A 115 -3.58 -6.20 -24.21
C THR A 115 -2.77 -7.11 -23.30
N TYR A 116 -1.44 -7.10 -23.41
CA TYR A 116 -0.55 -7.88 -22.54
C TYR A 116 -0.58 -7.40 -21.09
N GLY A 117 -0.56 -6.09 -20.87
CA GLY A 117 -0.66 -5.47 -19.55
C GLY A 117 -2.01 -5.74 -18.91
N PHE A 118 -3.09 -5.65 -19.68
CA PHE A 118 -4.42 -6.02 -19.19
C PHE A 118 -4.53 -7.51 -18.87
N GLY A 119 -3.97 -8.38 -19.72
CA GLY A 119 -3.88 -9.82 -19.45
C GLY A 119 -3.11 -10.13 -18.17
N GLY A 120 -2.01 -9.43 -17.90
CA GLY A 120 -1.24 -9.59 -16.67
C GLY A 120 -1.92 -9.08 -15.39
N ILE A 121 -2.98 -8.26 -15.51
CA ILE A 121 -3.76 -7.79 -14.35
C ILE A 121 -4.85 -8.80 -13.98
N ILE A 122 -5.37 -9.55 -14.96
CA ILE A 122 -6.46 -10.52 -14.77
C ILE A 122 -5.96 -11.85 -14.18
N ILE A 123 -4.73 -12.25 -14.54
CA ILE A 123 -4.08 -13.49 -14.07
C ILE A 123 -3.46 -13.28 -12.69
#